data_AF-A0A2V7WA17-F1
#
_entry.id   AF-A0A2V7WA17-F1
#
_cell.length_a   1.000
_cell.length_b   1.000
_cell.length_c   1.000
_cell.angle_alpha   90.00
_cell.angle_beta   90.00
_cell.angle_gamma   90.00
#
_symmetry.space_group_name_H-M   'P 1'
#
loop_
_entity.id
_entity.type
_entity.pdbx_description
1 polymer ?
#
loop_
_entity_poly.entity_id
_entity_poly.type
_entity_poly.pdbx_seq_one_letter_code
_entity_poly.pdbx_strand_id
1 'polypeptide(L)' 'MSKLRVKISMSLDGFVAGPSQSVENPLGIGGTRLHEWVFPLSIWRAMHGLEGGEINGSSRVVEESLANIGASIMGR' A
#
# COMPACT_ATOMS: atom_id res chain seq x y z
N MET A 1 1.64 -14.76 -21.31
CA MET A 1 2.71 -13.76 -21.11
C MET A 1 2.51 -13.10 -19.76
N SER A 2 3.56 -13.02 -18.94
CA SER A 2 3.53 -12.23 -17.70
C SER A 2 3.46 -10.73 -18.03
N LYS A 3 2.89 -9.94 -17.11
CA LYS A 3 2.82 -8.47 -17.23
C LYS A 3 3.61 -7.84 -16.10
N LEU A 4 4.45 -6.84 -16.42
CA LEU A 4 5.01 -5.94 -15.42
C LEU A 4 3.91 -4.99 -14.94
N ARG A 5 3.72 -4.88 -13.63
CA ARG A 5 2.71 -4.02 -13.00
C ARG A 5 3.38 -3.17 -11.93
N VAL A 6 3.03 -1.90 -11.88
CA VAL A 6 3.44 -0.98 -10.80
C VAL A 6 2.17 -0.53 -10.10
N LYS A 7 2.13 -0.64 -8.78
CA LYS A 7 1.04 -0.14 -7.93
C LYS A 7 1.67 0.61 -6.75
N ILE A 8 1.35 1.88 -6.63
CA ILE A 8 1.90 2.74 -5.57
C ILE A 8 0.87 3.83 -5.24
N SER A 9 0.79 4.20 -3.96
CA SER A 9 0.06 5.40 -3.54
C SER A 9 0.98 6.61 -3.71
N MET A 10 0.43 7.72 -4.18
CA MET A 10 1.19 8.93 -4.47
C MET A 10 0.41 10.16 -4.02
N SER A 11 1.11 11.18 -3.56
CA SER A 11 0.55 12.49 -3.27
C SER A 11 0.13 13.20 -4.56
N LEU A 12 -0.70 14.24 -4.42
CA LEU A 12 -1.17 15.03 -5.56
C LEU A 12 -0.03 15.73 -6.30
N ASP A 13 1.03 16.12 -5.58
CA ASP A 13 2.24 16.76 -6.09
C ASP A 13 3.32 15.76 -6.55
N GLY A 14 3.02 14.46 -6.60
CA GLY A 14 3.84 13.47 -7.30
C GLY A 14 4.87 12.72 -6.45
N PHE A 15 4.73 12.72 -5.13
CA PHE A 15 5.65 12.03 -4.21
C PHE A 15 5.05 10.75 -3.63
N VAL A 16 5.88 9.71 -3.49
CA VAL A 16 5.47 8.39 -2.97
C VAL A 16 5.91 8.17 -1.51
N ALA A 17 6.59 9.15 -0.92
CA ALA A 17 6.99 9.22 0.48
C ALA A 17 6.94 10.69 0.92
N GLY A 18 6.77 10.91 2.23
CA GLY A 18 6.91 12.24 2.82
C GLY A 18 8.37 12.73 2.84
N PRO A 19 8.59 14.02 3.12
CA PRO A 19 9.94 14.56 3.30
C PRO A 19 10.64 13.96 4.52
N SER A 20 11.98 14.06 4.56
CA SER A 20 12.81 13.66 5.70
C SER A 20 12.62 12.19 6.12
N GLN A 21 12.71 11.26 5.15
CA GLN A 21 12.72 9.82 5.43
C GLN A 21 13.89 9.46 6.35
N SER A 22 13.61 8.68 7.39
CA SER A 22 14.61 8.12 8.31
C SER A 22 14.20 6.72 8.78
N VAL A 23 15.02 6.08 9.62
CA VAL A 23 14.65 4.79 10.22
C VAL A 23 13.42 4.93 11.12
N GLU A 24 13.31 6.06 11.81
CA GLU A 24 12.17 6.40 12.69
C GLU A 24 10.93 6.80 11.87
N ASN A 25 11.12 7.39 10.69
CA ASN A 25 10.06 7.78 9.77
C ASN A 25 10.28 7.10 8.41
N PRO A 26 10.03 5.78 8.28
CA PRO A 26 10.38 5.01 7.08
C PRO A 26 9.61 5.44 5.83
N LEU A 27 8.45 6.07 6.00
CA LEU A 27 7.66 6.67 4.93
C LEU A 27 7.85 8.18 4.81
N GLY A 28 8.80 8.77 5.55
CA GLY A 28 8.93 10.21 5.71
C GLY A 28 7.81 10.84 6.55
N ILE A 29 8.01 12.10 6.90
CA ILE A 29 7.08 12.86 7.74
C ILE A 29 5.74 13.00 7.02
N GLY A 30 4.67 12.48 7.63
CA GLY A 30 3.32 12.52 7.06
C GLY A 30 3.07 11.53 5.92
N GLY A 31 4.06 10.71 5.52
CA GLY A 31 3.92 9.76 4.41
C GLY A 31 2.86 8.67 4.64
N THR A 32 2.61 8.31 5.91
CA THR A 32 1.55 7.37 6.30
C THR A 32 0.17 7.75 5.77
N ARG A 33 -0.10 9.06 5.57
CA ARG A 33 -1.38 9.56 5.03
C ARG A 33 -1.70 9.03 3.64
N LEU A 34 -0.68 8.68 2.85
CA LEU A 34 -0.88 8.06 1.52
C LEU A 34 -1.52 6.67 1.60
N HIS A 35 -1.48 6.03 2.78
CA HIS A 35 -1.95 4.66 3.00
C HIS A 35 -3.13 4.58 3.98
N GLU A 36 -3.60 5.69 4.55
CA GLU A 36 -4.70 5.68 5.52
C GLU A 36 -5.99 5.05 4.97
N TRP A 37 -6.21 5.15 3.66
CA TRP A 37 -7.36 4.53 2.98
C TRP A 37 -7.36 2.99 3.05
N VAL A 38 -6.19 2.36 3.18
CA VAL A 38 -6.06 0.89 3.10
C VAL A 38 -6.06 0.22 4.47
N PHE A 39 -5.58 0.91 5.51
CA PHE A 39 -5.48 0.38 6.88
C PHE A 39 -6.78 -0.16 7.50
N PRO A 40 -7.96 0.45 7.30
CA PRO A 40 -9.19 -0.07 7.89
C PRO A 40 -9.72 -1.31 7.17
N LEU A 41 -9.26 -1.58 5.93
CA LEU A 41 -9.80 -2.67 5.11
C LEU A 41 -9.46 -4.05 5.69
N SER A 42 -10.45 -4.93 5.75
CA SER A 42 -10.30 -6.29 6.31
C SER A 42 -9.18 -7.08 5.62
N ILE A 43 -9.06 -6.97 4.29
CA ILE A 43 -8.00 -7.63 3.52
C ILE A 43 -6.59 -7.16 3.91
N TRP A 44 -6.39 -5.86 4.12
CA TRP A 44 -5.09 -5.33 4.53
C TRP A 44 -4.75 -5.77 5.96
N ARG A 45 -5.74 -5.73 6.85
CA ARG A 45 -5.60 -6.18 8.24
C ARG A 45 -5.24 -7.66 8.31
N ALA A 46 -5.93 -8.51 7.55
CA ALA A 46 -5.65 -9.94 7.50
C ALA A 46 -4.21 -10.24 7.04
N MET A 47 -3.69 -9.50 6.05
CA MET A 47 -2.28 -9.64 5.62
C MET A 47 -1.27 -9.31 6.72
N HIS A 48 -1.65 -8.48 7.68
CA HIS A 48 -0.83 -8.11 8.85
C HIS A 48 -1.17 -8.94 10.09
N GLY A 49 -1.93 -10.02 9.96
CA GLY A 49 -2.34 -10.88 11.08
C GLY A 49 -3.34 -10.24 12.04
N LEU A 50 -4.03 -9.19 11.60
CA LEU A 50 -5.05 -8.48 12.38
C LEU A 50 -6.45 -8.97 12.02
N GLU A 51 -7.33 -9.07 13.01
CA GLU A 51 -8.74 -9.42 12.81
C GLU A 51 -9.62 -8.20 12.48
N GLY A 52 -10.80 -8.45 11.92
CA GLY A 52 -11.80 -7.43 11.61
C GLY A 52 -11.40 -6.49 10.47
N GLY A 53 -12.08 -5.34 10.39
CA GLY A 53 -11.92 -4.37 9.31
C GLY A 53 -13.15 -4.26 8.44
N GLU A 54 -13.17 -3.23 7.60
CA GLU A 54 -14.29 -2.95 6.70
C GLU A 54 -14.11 -3.63 5.33
N ILE A 55 -15.24 -3.95 4.70
CA ILE A 55 -15.31 -4.35 3.30
C ILE A 55 -16.06 -3.24 2.57
N ASN A 56 -15.39 -2.59 1.61
CA ASN A 56 -15.97 -1.51 0.82
C ASN A 56 -15.43 -1.52 -0.63
N GLY A 57 -15.74 -0.48 -1.41
CA GLY A 57 -15.31 -0.40 -2.81
C GLY A 57 -13.79 -0.50 -3.01
N SER A 58 -13.00 -0.08 -2.01
CA SER A 58 -11.54 -0.13 -2.03
C SER A 58 -11.00 -1.54 -1.78
N SER A 59 -11.77 -2.45 -1.15
CA SER A 59 -11.38 -3.84 -0.93
C SER A 59 -11.03 -4.53 -2.25
N ARG A 60 -11.86 -4.33 -3.30
CA ARG A 60 -11.61 -4.87 -4.63
C ARG A 60 -10.29 -4.37 -5.24
N VAL A 61 -9.92 -3.10 -4.98
CA VAL A 61 -8.68 -2.51 -5.48
C VAL A 61 -7.45 -3.23 -4.90
N VAL A 62 -7.52 -3.60 -3.62
CA VAL A 62 -6.47 -4.37 -2.93
C VAL A 62 -6.46 -5.83 -3.41
N GLU A 63 -7.62 -6.48 -3.52
CA GLU A 63 -7.70 -7.84 -4.06
C GLU A 63 -7.06 -7.93 -5.45
N GLU A 64 -7.41 -7.01 -6.34
CA GLU A 64 -6.85 -6.92 -7.69
C GLU A 64 -5.36 -6.53 -7.68
N SER A 65 -4.83 -5.89 -6.63
CA SER A 65 -3.40 -5.57 -6.51
C SER A 65 -2.54 -6.78 -6.20
N LEU A 66 -3.10 -7.70 -5.43
CA LEU A 66 -2.41 -8.92 -4.98
C LEU A 66 -2.61 -10.09 -5.94
N ALA A 67 -3.72 -10.09 -6.70
CA ALA A 67 -4.01 -11.15 -7.66
C ALA A 67 -2.91 -11.30 -8.72
N ASN A 68 -2.54 -12.56 -8.98
CA ASN A 68 -1.60 -12.98 -10.02
C ASN A 68 -0.18 -12.38 -9.90
N ILE A 69 0.27 -12.07 -8.68
CA ILE A 69 1.65 -11.67 -8.40
C ILE A 69 2.49 -12.92 -8.15
N GLY A 70 3.36 -13.28 -9.11
CA GLY A 70 4.29 -14.40 -8.98
C GLY A 70 5.69 -14.01 -8.47
N ALA A 71 6.06 -12.74 -8.61
CA ALA A 71 7.33 -12.19 -8.13
C ALA A 71 7.19 -10.67 -7.90
N SER A 72 7.96 -10.14 -6.95
CA SER A 72 8.05 -8.71 -6.64
C SER A 72 9.49 -8.24 -6.72
N ILE A 73 9.71 -7.03 -7.23
CA ILE A 73 11.01 -6.36 -7.28
C ILE A 73 10.91 -5.10 -6.41
N MET A 74 11.85 -4.91 -5.49
CA MET A 74 11.91 -3.75 -4.60
C MET A 74 13.30 -3.12 -4.64
N GLY A 75 13.36 -1.82 -4.37
CA GLY A 75 14.63 -1.13 -4.14
C GLY A 75 15.33 -1.64 -2.88
N ARG A 76 16.60 -1.25 -2.72
CA ARG A 76 17.36 -1.50 -1.48
C ARG A 76 16.90 -0.54 -0.39
#